data_AF-A0A2R6B3D7-F1
#
_entry.id   AF-A0A2R6B3D7-F1
#
_cell.length_a   1.000
_cell.length_b   1.000
_cell.length_c   1.000
_cell.angle_alpha   90.00
_cell.angle_beta   90.00
_cell.angle_gamma   90.00
#
_symmetry.space_group_name_H-M   'P 1'
#
loop_
_entity.id
_entity.type
_entity.pdbx_description
1 polymer ?
#
loop_
_entity_poly.entity_id
_entity_poly.type
_entity_poly.pdbx_seq_one_letter_code
_entity_poly.pdbx_strand_id
1 'polypeptide(L)'
;MVSIIGYPFSERVPEWRNGVGVQGTVLVKRGFAHMLKHGVVMDVTNVEQAQIAEDAGAVAVMVLDKLPYDVRKAGGVARTASLRIIEDVMDHITIPVMAKCRIGHTYEAEVLQAIGVDMIDESEVLTPADDQRHIWKWSFKTPFVNGARSLGEALRRIEEGAAMIRTKGEPGTGNVAEAVKHFRLIKKELADVRALYLEGDYQELMLRAREMQVSLELVVETARLNRLPVVNFAAGGIATPADAAEMMKLGADGIFVGSGIFKSRDPFERARAIVEATSFYDEPEVVAEVQKSVDETKSMEGLDENTMVFKMQERGPN
;
A
#
# COMPACT_ATOMS: atom_id res chain seq x y z
N MET A 1 -12.71 12.41 -8.08
CA MET A 1 -12.88 11.76 -9.41
C MET A 1 -11.82 10.68 -9.52
N VAL A 2 -12.21 9.46 -9.88
CA VAL A 2 -11.28 8.33 -10.07
C VAL A 2 -10.63 8.46 -11.44
N SER A 3 -9.30 8.42 -11.53
CA SER A 3 -8.61 8.48 -12.82
C SER A 3 -8.90 7.22 -13.64
N ILE A 4 -9.13 7.40 -14.94
CA ILE A 4 -9.28 6.31 -15.92
C ILE A 4 -8.06 6.16 -16.83
N ILE A 5 -7.04 7.02 -16.68
CA ILE A 5 -5.81 6.93 -17.47
C ILE A 5 -5.06 5.66 -17.08
N GLY A 6 -4.76 4.83 -18.06
CA GLY A 6 -4.14 3.52 -17.89
C GLY A 6 -4.08 2.76 -19.21
N TYR A 7 -3.36 1.64 -19.21
CA TYR A 7 -3.24 0.78 -20.38
C TYR A 7 -4.51 -0.11 -20.56
N PRO A 8 -4.95 -0.37 -21.81
CA PRO A 8 -4.44 0.21 -23.05
C PRO A 8 -5.10 1.58 -23.27
N PHE A 9 -4.24 2.59 -23.41
CA PHE A 9 -4.50 4.00 -23.70
C PHE A 9 -5.91 4.33 -24.23
N SER A 10 -6.60 5.23 -23.51
CA SER A 10 -7.63 6.14 -24.05
C SER A 10 -8.59 5.54 -25.11
N GLU A 11 -9.60 4.77 -24.69
CA GLU A 11 -10.77 4.39 -25.52
C GLU A 11 -10.49 3.79 -26.92
N ARG A 12 -9.24 3.45 -27.26
CA ARG A 12 -8.83 2.90 -28.56
C ARG A 12 -8.11 1.59 -28.36
N VAL A 13 -8.84 0.61 -27.85
CA VAL A 13 -8.47 -0.80 -28.05
C VAL A 13 -9.24 -1.27 -29.30
N PRO A 14 -8.56 -1.60 -30.41
CA PRO A 14 -9.18 -2.41 -31.44
C PRO A 14 -9.62 -3.72 -30.79
N GLU A 15 -10.85 -4.15 -31.06
CA GLU A 15 -11.41 -5.44 -30.66
C GLU A 15 -10.54 -6.61 -31.14
N TRP A 16 -9.42 -6.87 -30.49
CA TRP A 16 -8.51 -7.96 -30.86
C TRP A 16 -8.15 -8.79 -29.64
N ARG A 17 -9.20 -9.44 -29.11
CA ARG A 17 -9.21 -10.85 -28.68
C ARG A 17 -10.65 -11.23 -28.31
N ASN A 18 -11.33 -11.89 -29.26
CA ASN A 18 -12.50 -12.74 -29.07
C ASN A 18 -13.54 -12.28 -28.03
N GLY A 19 -14.48 -11.39 -28.38
CA GLY A 19 -15.85 -11.37 -27.83
C GLY A 19 -16.08 -11.42 -26.31
N VAL A 20 -15.06 -11.20 -25.49
CA VAL A 20 -15.12 -11.22 -24.02
C VAL A 20 -15.11 -9.76 -23.60
N GLY A 21 -16.22 -9.28 -23.02
CA GLY A 21 -16.29 -7.93 -22.47
C GLY A 21 -15.10 -7.64 -21.54
N VAL A 22 -14.65 -6.38 -21.50
CA VAL A 22 -13.52 -5.97 -20.65
C VAL A 22 -13.89 -6.20 -19.18
N GLN A 23 -13.44 -7.31 -18.59
CA GLN A 23 -13.62 -7.59 -17.17
C GLN A 23 -12.45 -6.97 -16.37
N GLY A 24 -12.76 -6.22 -15.30
CA GLY A 24 -11.75 -5.57 -14.46
C GLY A 24 -11.17 -4.27 -15.04
N THR A 25 -12.03 -3.36 -15.52
CA THR A 25 -11.61 -2.06 -16.06
C THR A 25 -10.83 -1.23 -15.04
N VAL A 26 -10.02 -0.28 -15.53
CA VAL A 26 -9.23 0.66 -14.68
C VAL A 26 -10.11 1.35 -13.65
N LEU A 27 -11.30 1.80 -14.07
CA LEU A 27 -12.27 2.47 -13.21
C LEU A 27 -12.74 1.56 -12.07
N VAL A 28 -13.05 0.29 -12.35
CA VAL A 28 -13.51 -0.66 -11.33
C VAL A 28 -12.38 -0.97 -10.33
N LYS A 29 -11.17 -1.25 -10.82
CA LYS A 29 -10.01 -1.55 -9.98
C LYS A 29 -9.66 -0.39 -9.04
N ARG A 30 -9.59 0.83 -9.56
CA ARG A 30 -9.31 2.02 -8.76
C ARG A 30 -10.51 2.41 -7.89
N GLY A 31 -11.73 2.17 -8.37
CA GLY A 31 -12.97 2.33 -7.62
C GLY A 31 -12.99 1.49 -6.35
N PHE A 32 -12.56 0.23 -6.43
CA PHE A 32 -12.40 -0.64 -5.27
C PHE A 32 -11.44 -0.03 -4.24
N ALA A 33 -10.23 0.38 -4.66
CA ALA A 33 -9.26 1.02 -3.76
C ALA A 33 -9.80 2.31 -3.11
N HIS A 34 -10.66 3.04 -3.83
CA HIS A 34 -11.32 4.24 -3.32
C HIS A 34 -12.30 3.97 -2.17
N MET A 35 -12.90 2.77 -2.09
CA MET A 35 -13.81 2.40 -1.00
C MET A 35 -13.09 2.22 0.34
N LEU A 36 -11.77 2.02 0.32
CA LEU A 36 -10.96 1.78 1.51
C LEU A 36 -10.49 3.08 2.19
N LYS A 37 -10.69 4.24 1.55
CA LYS A 37 -10.16 5.52 2.02
C LYS A 37 -10.62 5.85 3.44
N HIS A 38 -9.74 6.53 4.16
CA HIS A 38 -9.87 6.91 5.57
C HIS A 38 -9.94 5.73 6.53
N GLY A 39 -9.67 4.51 6.04
CA GLY A 39 -9.64 3.29 6.83
C GLY A 39 -8.23 2.80 7.16
N VAL A 40 -8.21 1.69 7.89
CA VAL A 40 -7.01 0.95 8.26
C VAL A 40 -7.07 -0.45 7.65
N VAL A 41 -6.01 -0.84 6.94
CA VAL A 41 -5.79 -2.22 6.49
C VAL A 41 -4.80 -2.90 7.43
N MET A 42 -5.18 -4.05 7.98
CA MET A 42 -4.37 -4.75 9.00
C MET A 42 -3.71 -6.00 8.43
N ASP A 43 -2.39 -6.12 8.57
CA ASP A 43 -1.66 -7.37 8.25
C ASP A 43 -2.00 -8.45 9.28
N VAL A 44 -2.40 -9.65 8.82
CA VAL A 44 -2.84 -10.78 9.67
C VAL A 44 -2.23 -12.10 9.20
N THR A 45 -1.93 -13.00 10.14
CA THR A 45 -1.33 -14.31 9.83
C THR A 45 -2.27 -15.49 10.10
N ASN A 46 -3.44 -15.24 10.69
CA ASN A 46 -4.44 -16.27 10.98
C ASN A 46 -5.86 -15.67 11.14
N VAL A 47 -6.85 -16.55 11.28
CA VAL A 47 -8.28 -16.21 11.42
C VAL A 47 -8.56 -15.37 12.67
N GLU A 48 -7.93 -15.67 13.80
CA GLU A 48 -8.14 -14.93 15.06
C GLU A 48 -7.72 -13.46 14.91
N GLN A 49 -6.56 -13.21 14.30
CA GLN A 49 -6.11 -11.85 14.01
C GLN A 49 -7.02 -11.13 13.01
N ALA A 50 -7.54 -11.85 12.02
CA ALA A 50 -8.49 -11.30 11.06
C ALA A 50 -9.81 -10.87 11.71
N GLN A 51 -10.33 -11.68 12.64
CA GLN A 51 -11.53 -11.34 13.41
C GLN A 51 -11.28 -10.15 14.34
N ILE A 52 -10.13 -10.11 15.02
CA ILE A 52 -9.72 -8.94 15.82
C ILE A 52 -9.68 -7.67 14.96
N ALA A 53 -9.12 -7.76 13.75
CA ALA A 53 -9.04 -6.63 12.84
C ALA A 53 -10.43 -6.15 12.40
N GLU A 54 -11.32 -7.07 12.03
CA GLU A 54 -12.70 -6.75 11.65
C GLU A 54 -13.48 -6.12 12.81
N ASP A 55 -13.44 -6.73 14.00
CA ASP A 55 -14.12 -6.23 15.20
C ASP A 55 -13.58 -4.86 15.65
N ALA A 56 -12.30 -4.57 15.39
CA ALA A 56 -11.68 -3.29 15.66
C ALA A 56 -12.06 -2.19 14.64
N GLY A 57 -12.71 -2.54 13.53
CA GLY A 57 -13.13 -1.61 12.48
C GLY A 57 -12.13 -1.44 11.34
N ALA A 58 -11.26 -2.41 11.08
CA ALA A 58 -10.44 -2.42 9.86
C ALA A 58 -11.34 -2.44 8.61
N VAL A 59 -10.92 -1.73 7.56
CA VAL A 59 -11.66 -1.69 6.28
C VAL A 59 -11.28 -2.83 5.34
N ALA A 60 -10.17 -3.52 5.62
CA ALA A 60 -9.70 -4.73 4.95
C ALA A 60 -8.60 -5.38 5.80
N VAL A 61 -8.24 -6.63 5.48
CA VAL A 61 -7.06 -7.31 6.03
C VAL A 61 -6.07 -7.67 4.93
N MET A 62 -4.80 -7.84 5.31
CA MET A 62 -3.72 -8.27 4.42
C MET A 62 -3.11 -9.57 4.95
N VAL A 63 -3.35 -10.68 4.26
CA VAL A 63 -2.88 -12.00 4.67
C VAL A 63 -1.44 -12.24 4.21
N LEU A 64 -0.62 -12.74 5.14
CA LEU A 64 0.79 -13.06 4.92
C LEU A 64 1.25 -14.19 5.86
N ASP A 65 2.31 -14.91 5.48
CA ASP A 65 2.85 -16.04 6.27
C ASP A 65 3.37 -15.60 7.64
N LYS A 66 4.05 -14.44 7.67
CA LYS A 66 4.70 -13.88 8.85
C LYS A 66 4.64 -12.37 8.81
N LEU A 67 4.44 -11.75 9.96
CA LEU A 67 4.48 -10.30 10.09
C LEU A 67 5.88 -9.77 9.73
N PRO A 68 6.01 -8.53 9.19
CA PRO A 68 7.31 -7.99 8.77
C PRO A 68 8.41 -8.06 9.84
N TYR A 69 8.05 -7.84 11.12
CA TYR A 69 8.96 -8.00 12.26
C TYR A 69 9.55 -9.43 12.36
N ASP A 70 8.73 -10.46 12.15
CA ASP A 70 9.19 -11.86 12.17
C ASP A 70 9.99 -12.22 10.92
N VAL A 71 9.63 -11.65 9.77
CA VAL A 71 10.39 -11.84 8.52
C VAL A 71 11.84 -11.36 8.71
N ARG A 72 12.04 -10.23 9.41
CA ARG A 72 13.39 -9.75 9.76
C ARG A 72 14.14 -10.71 10.66
N LYS A 73 13.49 -11.20 11.72
CA LYS A 73 14.11 -12.11 12.71
C LYS A 73 14.44 -13.48 12.13
N ALA A 74 13.56 -14.03 11.31
CA ALA A 74 13.73 -15.37 10.74
C ALA A 74 14.82 -15.43 9.67
N GLY A 75 15.05 -14.32 8.95
CA GLY A 75 15.89 -14.33 7.76
C GLY A 75 15.36 -15.28 6.68
N GLY A 76 16.20 -15.56 5.68
CA GLY A 76 15.85 -16.47 4.59
C GLY A 76 14.87 -15.90 3.57
N VAL A 77 14.16 -16.80 2.87
CA VAL A 77 13.28 -16.45 1.75
C VAL A 77 11.83 -16.35 2.24
N ALA A 78 11.27 -15.14 2.18
CA ALA A 78 9.87 -14.87 2.46
C ALA A 78 9.04 -14.98 1.16
N ARG A 79 7.93 -15.72 1.22
CA ARG A 79 7.05 -16.03 0.07
C ARG A 79 5.59 -15.67 0.38
N THR A 80 4.73 -15.82 -0.62
CA THR A 80 3.27 -15.78 -0.45
C THR A 80 2.80 -16.75 0.64
N ALA A 81 1.76 -16.37 1.38
CA ALA A 81 1.15 -17.24 2.40
C ALA A 81 0.56 -18.51 1.77
N SER A 82 0.38 -19.55 2.58
CA SER A 82 -0.35 -20.75 2.14
C SER A 82 -1.75 -20.37 1.65
N LEU A 83 -2.19 -20.86 0.49
CA LEU A 83 -3.54 -20.56 -0.02
C LEU A 83 -4.62 -20.94 1.00
N ARG A 84 -4.41 -22.06 1.71
CA ARG A 84 -5.32 -22.51 2.77
C ARG A 84 -5.55 -21.45 3.85
N ILE A 85 -4.50 -20.76 4.31
CA ILE A 85 -4.70 -19.74 5.36
C ILE A 85 -5.42 -18.50 4.83
N ILE A 86 -5.25 -18.20 3.54
CA ILE A 86 -5.95 -17.10 2.88
C ILE A 86 -7.43 -17.44 2.73
N GLU A 87 -7.76 -18.64 2.23
CA GLU A 87 -9.13 -19.15 2.13
C GLU A 87 -9.79 -19.23 3.52
N ASP A 88 -9.09 -19.77 4.52
CA ASP A 88 -9.59 -19.82 5.90
C ASP A 88 -9.93 -18.41 6.41
N VAL A 89 -9.12 -17.38 6.13
CA VAL A 89 -9.44 -15.99 6.51
C VAL A 89 -10.65 -15.46 5.74
N MET A 90 -10.71 -15.68 4.42
CA MET A 90 -11.84 -15.26 3.57
C MET A 90 -13.18 -15.85 4.03
N ASP A 91 -13.18 -17.08 4.53
CA ASP A 91 -14.39 -17.76 5.00
C ASP A 91 -14.90 -17.28 6.37
N HIS A 92 -14.09 -16.52 7.12
CA HIS A 92 -14.38 -16.17 8.53
C HIS A 92 -14.57 -14.68 8.80
N ILE A 93 -14.34 -13.80 7.82
CA ILE A 93 -14.60 -12.36 7.93
C ILE A 93 -15.41 -11.86 6.74
N THR A 94 -15.97 -10.66 6.85
CA THR A 94 -16.80 -10.03 5.83
C THR A 94 -16.13 -8.87 5.11
N ILE A 95 -15.10 -8.27 5.71
CA ILE A 95 -14.30 -7.22 5.09
C ILE A 95 -13.34 -7.78 4.02
N PRO A 96 -12.95 -6.97 3.01
CA PRO A 96 -12.07 -7.41 1.94
C PRO A 96 -10.76 -8.04 2.42
N VAL A 97 -10.33 -9.10 1.73
CA VAL A 97 -9.10 -9.83 1.99
C VAL A 97 -8.08 -9.57 0.89
N MET A 98 -6.95 -9.00 1.28
CA MET A 98 -5.79 -8.82 0.43
C MET A 98 -4.74 -9.90 0.73
N ALA A 99 -3.84 -10.16 -0.22
CA ALA A 99 -2.71 -11.06 0.01
C ALA A 99 -1.43 -10.57 -0.68
N LYS A 100 -0.27 -10.87 -0.06
CA LYS A 100 1.04 -10.47 -0.60
C LYS A 100 1.58 -11.50 -1.58
N CYS A 101 2.12 -11.02 -2.70
CA CYS A 101 2.99 -11.80 -3.58
C CYS A 101 4.39 -11.18 -3.68
N ARG A 102 5.38 -11.99 -4.08
CA ARG A 102 6.75 -11.51 -4.31
C ARG A 102 6.79 -10.60 -5.53
N ILE A 103 7.67 -9.59 -5.49
CA ILE A 103 7.98 -8.73 -6.64
C ILE A 103 8.37 -9.59 -7.84
N GLY A 104 7.69 -9.38 -8.97
CA GLY A 104 7.93 -10.08 -10.23
C GLY A 104 7.39 -11.51 -10.29
N HIS A 105 6.75 -12.03 -9.24
CA HIS A 105 6.28 -13.43 -9.23
C HIS A 105 4.87 -13.59 -9.81
N THR A 106 4.73 -13.46 -11.13
CA THR A 106 3.44 -13.51 -11.85
C THR A 106 2.55 -14.69 -11.45
N TYR A 107 3.11 -15.90 -11.32
CA TYR A 107 2.32 -17.09 -11.01
C TYR A 107 1.81 -17.11 -9.56
N GLU A 108 2.44 -16.37 -8.64
CA GLU A 108 1.92 -16.21 -7.26
C GLU A 108 0.67 -15.32 -7.32
N ALA A 109 0.74 -14.24 -8.10
CA ALA A 109 -0.44 -13.39 -8.31
C ALA A 109 -1.57 -14.11 -9.07
N GLU A 110 -1.24 -15.00 -10.01
CA GLU A 110 -2.26 -15.78 -10.74
C GLU A 110 -3.02 -16.74 -9.81
N VAL A 111 -2.32 -17.43 -8.90
CA VAL A 111 -3.00 -18.29 -7.92
C VAL A 111 -3.80 -17.49 -6.90
N LEU A 112 -3.31 -16.32 -6.46
CA LEU A 112 -4.05 -15.42 -5.57
C LEU A 112 -5.35 -14.92 -6.22
N GLN A 113 -5.28 -14.50 -7.49
CA GLN A 113 -6.47 -14.12 -8.25
C GLN A 113 -7.43 -15.31 -8.42
N ALA A 114 -6.92 -16.53 -8.62
CA ALA A 114 -7.74 -17.71 -8.82
C ALA A 114 -8.56 -18.09 -7.58
N ILE A 115 -8.01 -17.91 -6.38
CA ILE A 115 -8.75 -18.13 -5.12
C ILE A 115 -9.66 -16.95 -4.75
N GLY A 116 -9.58 -15.84 -5.48
CA GLY A 116 -10.54 -14.74 -5.36
C GLY A 116 -10.22 -13.69 -4.30
N VAL A 117 -8.94 -13.45 -3.98
CA VAL A 117 -8.58 -12.31 -3.10
C VAL A 117 -9.01 -10.98 -3.74
N ASP A 118 -9.39 -10.02 -2.92
CA ASP A 118 -9.95 -8.74 -3.36
C ASP A 118 -8.89 -7.78 -3.91
N MET A 119 -7.65 -7.89 -3.42
CA MET A 119 -6.51 -7.12 -3.91
C MET A 119 -5.19 -7.87 -3.65
N ILE A 120 -4.23 -7.72 -4.57
CA ILE A 120 -2.90 -8.32 -4.45
C ILE A 120 -1.87 -7.23 -4.12
N ASP A 121 -1.05 -7.45 -3.10
CA ASP A 121 0.10 -6.59 -2.78
C ASP A 121 1.39 -7.19 -3.31
N GLU A 122 1.91 -6.59 -4.39
CA GLU A 122 3.22 -6.95 -4.90
C GLU A 122 4.29 -6.28 -4.03
N SER A 123 4.75 -7.02 -3.02
CA SER A 123 5.32 -6.47 -1.80
C SER A 123 6.82 -6.68 -1.68
N GLU A 124 7.53 -5.59 -1.42
CA GLU A 124 8.95 -5.52 -1.09
C GLU A 124 9.32 -6.19 0.24
N VAL A 125 8.33 -6.42 1.12
CA VAL A 125 8.53 -7.14 2.39
C VAL A 125 8.94 -8.60 2.13
N LEU A 126 8.43 -9.19 1.03
CA LEU A 126 8.79 -10.55 0.63
C LEU A 126 10.12 -10.54 -0.14
N THR A 127 10.73 -11.70 -0.31
CA THR A 127 11.97 -11.80 -1.10
C THR A 127 11.63 -11.65 -2.59
N PRO A 128 12.20 -10.71 -3.34
CA PRO A 128 11.90 -10.56 -4.77
C PRO A 128 12.14 -11.85 -5.56
N ALA A 129 11.28 -12.13 -6.53
CA ALA A 129 11.43 -13.25 -7.44
C ALA A 129 12.08 -12.85 -8.78
N ASP A 130 11.85 -11.62 -9.22
CA ASP A 130 12.57 -10.96 -10.31
C ASP A 130 13.16 -9.65 -9.75
N ASP A 131 14.46 -9.45 -9.95
CA ASP A 131 15.22 -8.30 -9.47
C ASP A 131 15.26 -7.14 -10.47
N GLN A 132 14.69 -7.33 -11.66
CA GLN A 132 14.66 -6.36 -12.75
C GLN A 132 13.24 -5.91 -13.12
N ARG A 133 12.23 -6.73 -12.87
CA ARG A 133 10.86 -6.49 -13.35
C ARG A 133 9.82 -6.69 -12.26
N HIS A 134 8.85 -5.77 -12.25
CA HIS A 134 7.58 -5.96 -11.56
C HIS A 134 6.58 -6.71 -12.46
N ILE A 135 5.52 -7.23 -11.85
CA ILE A 135 4.40 -7.88 -12.55
C ILE A 135 3.72 -6.87 -13.48
N TRP A 136 3.37 -7.31 -14.69
CA TRP A 136 2.51 -6.58 -15.61
C TRP A 136 1.04 -6.72 -15.16
N LYS A 137 0.60 -5.81 -14.28
CA LYS A 137 -0.65 -5.89 -13.51
C LYS A 137 -1.89 -5.69 -14.38
N TRP A 138 -1.73 -5.14 -15.59
CA TRP A 138 -2.82 -4.99 -16.56
C TRP A 138 -3.42 -6.33 -17.01
N SER A 139 -2.67 -7.43 -16.95
CA SER A 139 -3.15 -8.77 -17.30
C SER A 139 -4.15 -9.37 -16.30
N PHE A 140 -4.31 -8.74 -15.13
CA PHE A 140 -5.13 -9.26 -14.03
C PHE A 140 -6.48 -8.55 -13.97
N LYS A 141 -7.50 -9.21 -13.42
CA LYS A 141 -8.78 -8.58 -13.04
C LYS A 141 -8.69 -8.02 -11.62
N THR A 142 -8.05 -8.76 -10.72
CA THR A 142 -7.82 -8.33 -9.33
C THR A 142 -6.94 -7.07 -9.32
N PRO A 143 -7.32 -6.02 -8.55
CA PRO A 143 -6.51 -4.82 -8.41
C PRO A 143 -5.22 -5.11 -7.64
N PHE A 144 -4.21 -4.27 -7.86
CA PHE A 144 -2.92 -4.36 -7.17
C PHE A 144 -2.63 -3.12 -6.33
N VAL A 145 -1.99 -3.35 -5.19
CA VAL A 145 -1.28 -2.32 -4.42
C VAL A 145 0.23 -2.57 -4.53
N ASN A 146 1.01 -1.49 -4.60
CA ASN A 146 2.46 -1.53 -4.59
C ASN A 146 3.05 -0.50 -3.63
N GLY A 147 4.22 -0.82 -3.06
CA GLY A 147 5.02 0.11 -2.28
C GLY A 147 5.81 1.10 -3.15
N ALA A 148 5.92 2.36 -2.72
CA ALA A 148 6.76 3.38 -3.34
C ALA A 148 7.48 4.27 -2.30
N ARG A 149 8.63 4.84 -2.66
CA ARG A 149 9.39 5.78 -1.81
C ARG A 149 9.40 7.21 -2.34
N SER A 150 9.21 7.37 -3.65
CA SER A 150 9.20 8.64 -4.37
C SER A 150 8.05 8.67 -5.38
N LEU A 151 7.80 9.85 -5.95
CA LEU A 151 6.80 10.05 -7.00
C LEU A 151 7.14 9.20 -8.23
N GLY A 152 8.39 9.21 -8.67
CA GLY A 152 8.81 8.41 -9.83
C GLY A 152 8.56 6.91 -9.63
N GLU A 153 8.88 6.37 -8.45
CA GLU A 153 8.60 4.96 -8.13
C GLU A 153 7.08 4.69 -8.13
N ALA A 154 6.28 5.55 -7.51
CA ALA A 154 4.82 5.42 -7.51
C ALA A 154 4.23 5.44 -8.94
N LEU A 155 4.67 6.39 -9.78
CA LEU A 155 4.17 6.52 -11.14
C LEU A 155 4.56 5.32 -12.01
N ARG A 156 5.76 4.74 -11.86
CA ARG A 156 6.14 3.50 -12.57
C ARG A 156 5.24 2.33 -12.19
N ARG A 157 4.93 2.15 -10.90
CA ARG A 157 4.02 1.08 -10.46
C ARG A 157 2.60 1.28 -10.99
N ILE A 158 2.13 2.54 -11.06
CA ILE A 158 0.83 2.88 -11.67
C ILE A 158 0.84 2.59 -13.17
N GLU A 159 1.92 2.91 -13.88
CA GLU A 159 2.09 2.64 -15.30
C GLU A 159 2.14 1.13 -15.62
N GLU A 160 2.65 0.32 -14.68
CA GLU A 160 2.57 -1.14 -14.72
C GLU A 160 1.19 -1.71 -14.36
N GLY A 161 0.25 -0.88 -13.88
CA GLY A 161 -1.14 -1.25 -13.61
C GLY A 161 -1.55 -1.31 -12.14
N ALA A 162 -0.77 -0.73 -11.22
CA ALA A 162 -1.19 -0.61 -9.83
C ALA A 162 -2.45 0.27 -9.71
N ALA A 163 -3.42 -0.23 -8.95
CA ALA A 163 -4.68 0.47 -8.67
C ALA A 163 -4.62 1.28 -7.37
N MET A 164 -3.60 1.03 -6.55
CA MET A 164 -3.35 1.65 -5.26
C MET A 164 -1.84 1.72 -5.02
N ILE A 165 -1.38 2.75 -4.32
CA ILE A 165 0.00 2.88 -3.83
C ILE A 165 -0.03 2.93 -2.30
N ARG A 166 1.05 2.43 -1.70
CA ARG A 166 1.38 2.71 -0.29
C ARG A 166 2.83 3.16 -0.18
N THR A 167 3.19 3.90 0.86
CA THR A 167 4.63 4.08 1.17
C THR A 167 5.26 2.73 1.48
N LYS A 168 6.55 2.54 1.17
CA LYS A 168 7.28 1.38 1.69
C LYS A 168 7.47 1.49 3.21
N GLY A 169 7.88 2.68 3.65
CA GLY A 169 8.39 2.90 5.02
C GLY A 169 9.50 1.90 5.33
N GLU A 170 9.75 1.58 6.60
CA GLU A 170 10.61 0.45 6.96
C GLU A 170 9.77 -0.59 7.73
N PRO A 171 9.20 -1.61 7.04
CA PRO A 171 8.21 -2.51 7.63
C PRO A 171 8.74 -3.31 8.82
N GLY A 172 8.02 -3.34 9.94
CA GLY A 172 8.39 -4.15 11.12
C GLY A 172 9.46 -3.53 12.02
N THR A 173 9.82 -2.25 11.86
CA THR A 173 10.71 -1.54 12.79
C THR A 173 9.98 -0.87 13.94
N GLY A 174 8.67 -0.61 13.79
CA GLY A 174 7.93 0.25 14.72
C GLY A 174 8.39 1.72 14.70
N ASN A 175 9.11 2.14 13.66
CA ASN A 175 9.58 3.52 13.48
C ASN A 175 8.97 4.14 12.23
N VAL A 176 8.10 5.15 12.41
CA VAL A 176 7.37 5.82 11.32
C VAL A 176 8.25 6.73 10.45
N ALA A 177 9.51 6.99 10.84
CA ALA A 177 10.38 7.98 10.22
C ALA A 177 10.53 7.81 8.69
N GLU A 178 10.77 6.59 8.19
CA GLU A 178 10.90 6.37 6.74
C GLU A 178 9.57 6.50 6.00
N ALA A 179 8.44 6.14 6.62
CA ALA A 179 7.12 6.40 6.04
C ALA A 179 6.86 7.91 5.88
N VAL A 180 7.17 8.71 6.91
CA VAL A 180 7.10 10.18 6.86
C VAL A 180 8.00 10.73 5.76
N LYS A 181 9.24 10.25 5.67
CA LYS A 181 10.22 10.67 4.66
C LYS A 181 9.72 10.39 3.24
N HIS A 182 9.23 9.19 2.96
CA HIS A 182 8.68 8.84 1.64
C HIS A 182 7.48 9.73 1.29
N PHE A 183 6.56 9.92 2.22
CA PHE A 183 5.37 10.74 1.99
C PHE A 183 5.74 12.20 1.71
N ARG A 184 6.69 12.77 2.44
CA ARG A 184 7.21 14.12 2.22
C ARG A 184 7.94 14.25 0.89
N LEU A 185 8.71 13.24 0.48
CA LEU A 185 9.39 13.22 -0.82
C LEU A 185 8.37 13.23 -1.97
N ILE A 186 7.37 12.33 -1.93
CA ILE A 186 6.28 12.30 -2.91
C ILE A 186 5.57 13.66 -2.97
N LYS A 187 5.25 14.26 -1.82
CA LYS A 187 4.57 15.56 -1.75
C LYS A 187 5.40 16.70 -2.32
N LYS A 188 6.72 16.70 -2.09
CA LYS A 188 7.64 17.68 -2.66
C LYS A 188 7.69 17.56 -4.18
N GLU A 189 7.91 16.35 -4.70
CA GLU A 189 8.00 16.11 -6.15
C GLU A 189 6.66 16.40 -6.85
N LEU A 190 5.53 16.15 -6.18
CA LEU A 190 4.19 16.55 -6.65
C LEU A 190 4.07 18.07 -6.78
N ALA A 191 4.55 18.83 -5.79
CA ALA A 191 4.54 20.29 -5.84
C ALA A 191 5.41 20.82 -6.98
N ASP A 192 6.56 20.19 -7.23
CA ASP A 192 7.47 20.55 -8.31
C ASP A 192 6.79 20.36 -9.68
N VAL A 193 6.22 19.19 -9.97
CA VAL A 193 5.52 18.96 -11.26
C VAL A 193 4.25 19.79 -11.37
N ARG A 194 3.56 20.08 -10.25
CA ARG A 194 2.39 20.97 -10.22
C ARG A 194 2.75 22.38 -10.65
N ALA A 195 3.86 22.92 -10.15
CA ALA A 195 4.30 24.27 -10.50
C ALA A 195 4.55 24.39 -12.01
N LEU A 196 5.32 23.45 -12.58
CA LEU A 196 5.59 23.39 -14.01
C LEU A 196 4.31 23.30 -14.86
N TYR A 197 3.32 22.51 -14.40
CA TYR A 197 2.02 22.41 -15.07
C TYR A 197 1.23 23.72 -15.05
N LEU A 198 1.26 24.46 -13.94
CA LEU A 198 0.58 25.76 -13.83
C LEU A 198 1.26 26.85 -14.67
N GLU A 199 2.56 26.77 -14.86
CA GLU A 199 3.34 27.65 -15.74
C GLU A 199 3.16 27.31 -17.23
N GLY A 200 2.67 26.10 -17.54
CA GLY A 200 2.53 25.61 -18.91
C GLY A 200 3.84 25.16 -19.53
N ASP A 201 4.88 24.86 -18.74
CA ASP A 201 6.18 24.42 -19.22
C ASP A 201 6.20 22.90 -19.48
N TYR A 202 5.66 22.50 -20.63
CA TYR A 202 5.66 21.11 -21.06
C TYR A 202 7.04 20.57 -21.43
N GLN A 203 8.03 21.43 -21.70
CA GLN A 203 9.40 20.98 -21.97
C GLN A 203 10.03 20.47 -20.68
N GLU A 204 9.83 21.17 -19.56
CA GLU A 204 10.30 20.71 -18.27
C GLU A 204 9.50 19.52 -17.74
N LEU A 205 8.18 19.47 -17.93
CA LEU A 205 7.41 18.26 -17.61
C LEU A 205 7.91 17.03 -18.38
N MET A 206 8.36 17.19 -19.63
CA MET A 206 8.98 16.12 -20.41
C MET A 206 10.37 15.74 -19.88
N LEU A 207 11.16 16.68 -19.35
CA LEU A 207 12.40 16.35 -18.65
C LEU A 207 12.10 15.51 -17.39
N ARG A 208 11.14 15.94 -16.56
CA ARG A 208 10.71 15.20 -15.36
C ARG A 208 10.20 13.80 -15.67
N ALA A 209 9.42 13.65 -16.74
CA ALA A 209 8.95 12.33 -17.19
C ALA A 209 10.12 11.39 -17.53
N ARG A 210 11.17 11.90 -18.19
CA ARG A 210 12.39 11.11 -18.49
C ARG A 210 13.18 10.75 -17.24
N GLU A 211 13.34 11.69 -16.30
CA GLU A 211 14.02 11.44 -15.02
C GLU A 211 13.28 10.39 -14.18
N MET A 212 11.96 10.47 -14.13
CA MET A 212 11.09 9.53 -13.42
C MET A 212 10.91 8.21 -14.18
N GLN A 213 11.31 8.14 -15.45
CA GLN A 213 11.16 7.00 -16.33
C GLN A 213 9.70 6.56 -16.48
N VAL A 214 8.80 7.53 -16.70
CA VAL A 214 7.35 7.32 -16.88
C VAL A 214 6.83 8.12 -18.07
N SER A 215 5.63 7.82 -18.53
CA SER A 215 5.00 8.61 -19.59
C SER A 215 4.71 10.05 -19.17
N LEU A 216 4.85 10.98 -20.13
CA LEU A 216 4.47 12.38 -19.95
C LEU A 216 2.99 12.51 -19.56
N GLU A 217 2.11 11.68 -20.12
CA GLU A 217 0.68 11.70 -19.83
C GLU A 217 0.40 11.51 -18.33
N LEU A 218 1.08 10.56 -17.71
CA LEU A 218 0.92 10.27 -16.29
C LEU A 218 1.48 11.40 -15.40
N VAL A 219 2.60 12.01 -15.79
CA VAL A 219 3.15 13.19 -15.11
C VAL A 219 2.19 14.38 -15.21
N VAL A 220 1.68 14.66 -16.40
CA VAL A 220 0.73 15.76 -16.64
C VAL A 220 -0.57 15.54 -15.87
N GLU A 221 -1.12 14.33 -15.87
CA GLU A 221 -2.32 14.02 -15.10
C GLU A 221 -2.08 14.24 -13.60
N THR A 222 -0.98 13.69 -13.08
CA THR A 222 -0.61 13.81 -11.68
C THR A 222 -0.43 15.27 -11.28
N ALA A 223 0.26 16.06 -12.11
CA ALA A 223 0.43 17.49 -11.90
C ALA A 223 -0.91 18.24 -11.94
N ARG A 224 -1.81 17.91 -12.90
CA ARG A 224 -3.16 18.48 -12.99
C ARG A 224 -4.03 18.14 -11.78
N LEU A 225 -3.92 16.93 -11.24
CA LEU A 225 -4.65 16.48 -10.05
C LEU A 225 -4.05 17.03 -8.75
N ASN A 226 -2.76 17.40 -8.76
CA ASN A 226 -1.98 17.74 -7.56
C ASN A 226 -1.99 16.62 -6.51
N ARG A 227 -2.03 15.37 -6.98
CA ARG A 227 -1.99 14.13 -6.20
C ARG A 227 -1.72 12.95 -7.14
N LEU A 228 -1.38 11.79 -6.58
CA LEU A 228 -1.38 10.55 -7.37
C LEU A 228 -2.78 10.27 -7.96
N PRO A 229 -2.87 9.71 -9.18
CA PRO A 229 -4.14 9.36 -9.82
C PRO A 229 -4.83 8.13 -9.20
N VAL A 230 -4.21 7.55 -8.17
CA VAL A 230 -4.72 6.42 -7.37
C VAL A 230 -4.69 6.77 -5.89
N VAL A 231 -5.33 5.92 -5.08
CA VAL A 231 -5.27 5.97 -3.61
C VAL A 231 -3.83 5.79 -3.13
N ASN A 232 -3.39 6.60 -2.15
CA ASN A 232 -2.06 6.53 -1.56
C ASN A 232 -2.11 6.35 -0.03
N PHE A 233 -1.81 5.15 0.45
CA PHE A 233 -1.80 4.86 1.89
C PHE A 233 -0.41 5.05 2.51
N ALA A 234 -0.37 5.30 3.81
CA ALA A 234 0.86 5.19 4.57
C ALA A 234 1.05 3.77 5.08
N ALA A 235 2.27 3.25 4.96
CA ALA A 235 2.68 1.95 5.48
C ALA A 235 4.13 1.97 5.94
N GLY A 236 4.44 1.03 6.85
CA GLY A 236 5.78 0.81 7.41
C GLY A 236 6.03 1.64 8.67
N GLY A 237 6.32 0.97 9.77
CA GLY A 237 6.77 1.62 11.01
C GLY A 237 5.69 2.25 11.90
N ILE A 238 4.41 2.20 11.53
CA ILE A 238 3.31 2.68 12.35
C ILE A 238 3.08 1.72 13.53
N ALA A 239 3.17 2.23 14.75
CA ALA A 239 3.02 1.45 15.98
C ALA A 239 2.03 2.08 16.99
N THR A 240 1.71 3.36 16.84
CA THR A 240 0.86 4.12 17.76
C THR A 240 -0.31 4.80 17.04
N PRO A 241 -1.41 5.11 17.75
CA PRO A 241 -2.48 5.97 17.23
C PRO A 241 -1.98 7.33 16.73
N ALA A 242 -1.03 7.95 17.43
CA ALA A 242 -0.41 9.21 17.02
C ALA A 242 0.36 9.10 15.68
N ASP A 243 1.06 7.99 15.43
CA ASP A 243 1.72 7.76 14.13
C ASP A 243 0.70 7.73 12.99
N ALA A 244 -0.41 7.02 13.19
CA ALA A 244 -1.49 6.94 12.21
C ALA A 244 -2.08 8.33 11.92
N ALA A 245 -2.37 9.11 12.97
CA ALA A 245 -2.90 10.46 12.83
C ALA A 245 -1.92 11.40 12.09
N GLU A 246 -0.62 11.34 12.39
CA GLU A 246 0.40 12.13 11.69
C GLU A 246 0.45 11.78 10.20
N MET A 247 0.39 10.49 9.84
CA MET A 247 0.39 10.09 8.45
C MET A 247 -0.86 10.56 7.69
N MET A 248 -2.03 10.51 8.31
CA MET A 248 -3.26 11.08 7.74
C MET A 248 -3.14 12.60 7.57
N LYS A 249 -2.60 13.31 8.56
CA LYS A 249 -2.34 14.75 8.50
C LYS A 249 -1.36 15.16 7.40
N LEU A 250 -0.39 14.30 7.07
CA LEU A 250 0.53 14.52 5.94
C LEU A 250 -0.15 14.42 4.57
N GLY A 251 -1.33 13.77 4.50
CA GLY A 251 -2.16 13.62 3.32
C GLY A 251 -2.33 12.17 2.85
N ALA A 252 -2.09 11.18 3.71
CA ALA A 252 -2.42 9.79 3.41
C ALA A 252 -3.93 9.63 3.22
N ASP A 253 -4.31 8.77 2.26
CA ASP A 253 -5.70 8.39 2.05
C ASP A 253 -6.14 7.27 3.03
N GLY A 254 -5.24 6.74 3.86
CA GLY A 254 -5.50 5.64 4.80
C GLY A 254 -4.19 4.99 5.28
N ILE A 255 -4.31 3.98 6.14
CA ILE A 255 -3.18 3.38 6.87
C ILE A 255 -3.08 1.87 6.62
N PHE A 256 -1.86 1.37 6.43
CA PHE A 256 -1.50 -0.04 6.61
C PHE A 256 -0.71 -0.21 7.90
N VAL A 257 -1.11 -1.18 8.71
CA VAL A 257 -0.42 -1.53 9.96
C VAL A 257 -0.44 -3.02 10.18
N GLY A 258 0.64 -3.56 10.73
CA GLY A 258 0.78 -5.00 10.96
C GLY A 258 1.45 -5.31 12.27
N SER A 259 2.78 -5.33 12.26
CA SER A 259 3.58 -5.59 13.45
C SER A 259 3.26 -4.66 14.61
N GLY A 260 2.91 -3.39 14.34
CA GLY A 260 2.49 -2.44 15.38
C GLY A 260 1.33 -2.93 16.24
N ILE A 261 0.41 -3.71 15.67
CA ILE A 261 -0.74 -4.29 16.38
C ILE A 261 -0.38 -5.66 16.94
N PHE A 262 -0.09 -6.64 16.08
CA PHE A 262 -0.04 -8.05 16.48
C PHE A 262 1.31 -8.50 17.07
N LYS A 263 2.27 -7.58 17.21
CA LYS A 263 3.45 -7.75 18.08
C LYS A 263 3.36 -6.98 19.38
N SER A 264 2.24 -6.31 19.63
CA SER A 264 1.92 -5.76 20.94
C SER A 264 1.35 -6.84 21.88
N ARG A 265 1.20 -6.50 23.16
CA ARG A 265 0.51 -7.30 24.18
C ARG A 265 -0.94 -6.86 24.40
N ASP A 266 -1.42 -5.90 23.62
CA ASP A 266 -2.77 -5.31 23.63
C ASP A 266 -3.36 -5.16 22.20
N PRO A 267 -3.38 -6.24 21.38
CA PRO A 267 -3.66 -6.13 19.95
C PRO A 267 -5.06 -5.58 19.64
N PHE A 268 -6.10 -5.97 20.39
CA PHE A 268 -7.47 -5.51 20.12
C PHE A 268 -7.63 -4.02 20.45
N GLU A 269 -7.22 -3.59 21.65
CA GLU A 269 -7.27 -2.20 22.07
C GLU A 269 -6.44 -1.31 21.15
N ARG A 270 -5.25 -1.77 20.75
CA ARG A 270 -4.37 -1.04 19.85
C ARG A 270 -4.91 -0.95 18.42
N ALA A 271 -5.47 -2.04 17.90
CA ALA A 271 -6.13 -2.05 16.60
C ALA A 271 -7.26 -1.01 16.55
N ARG A 272 -8.14 -1.04 17.55
CA ARG A 272 -9.26 -0.11 17.66
C ARG A 272 -8.78 1.33 17.81
N ALA A 273 -7.76 1.57 18.65
CA ALA A 273 -7.20 2.89 18.84
C ALA A 273 -6.59 3.47 17.55
N ILE A 274 -5.91 2.64 16.75
CA ILE A 274 -5.37 3.08 15.46
C ILE A 274 -6.50 3.39 14.45
N VAL A 275 -7.59 2.61 14.44
CA VAL A 275 -8.77 2.88 13.59
C VAL A 275 -9.43 4.20 13.97
N GLU A 276 -9.67 4.43 15.26
CA GLU A 276 -10.29 5.67 15.75
C GLU A 276 -9.37 6.88 15.47
N ALA A 277 -8.07 6.79 15.74
CA ALA A 277 -7.14 7.88 15.44
C ALA A 277 -6.95 8.14 13.94
N THR A 278 -7.11 7.14 13.08
CA THR A 278 -7.11 7.32 11.62
C THR A 278 -8.35 8.09 11.17
N SER A 279 -9.50 7.85 11.81
CA SER A 279 -10.77 8.50 11.48
C SER A 279 -10.84 9.95 11.98
N PHE A 280 -10.35 10.20 13.20
CA PHE A 280 -10.39 11.49 13.89
C PHE A 280 -9.03 12.18 13.92
N TYR A 281 -8.19 11.97 12.90
CA TYR A 281 -6.80 12.42 12.87
C TYR A 281 -6.61 13.94 12.98
N ASP A 282 -7.64 14.71 12.63
CA ASP A 282 -7.67 16.17 12.69
C ASP A 282 -8.29 16.72 13.98
N GLU A 283 -8.65 15.85 14.93
CA GLU A 283 -9.15 16.18 16.27
C GLU A 283 -8.13 15.72 17.35
N PRO A 284 -7.10 16.54 17.68
CA PRO A 284 -6.04 16.15 18.61
C PRO A 284 -6.53 15.71 19.98
N GLU A 285 -7.64 16.28 20.46
CA GLU A 285 -8.27 15.90 21.72
C GLU A 285 -8.82 14.47 21.68
N VAL A 286 -9.45 14.07 20.58
CA VAL A 286 -9.94 12.69 20.38
C VAL A 286 -8.76 11.74 20.28
N VAL A 287 -7.74 12.08 19.48
CA VAL A 287 -6.52 11.26 19.36
C VAL A 287 -5.82 11.10 20.71
N ALA A 288 -5.79 12.15 21.54
CA ALA A 288 -5.22 12.08 22.88
C ALA A 288 -5.99 11.15 23.81
N GLU A 289 -7.34 11.15 23.77
CA GLU A 289 -8.14 10.20 24.55
C GLU A 289 -7.94 8.76 24.06
N VAL A 290 -7.93 8.56 22.73
CA VAL A 290 -7.69 7.26 22.12
C VAL A 290 -6.29 6.73 22.46
N GLN A 291 -5.27 7.58 22.44
CA GLN A 291 -3.90 7.20 22.83
C GLN A 291 -3.81 6.73 24.29
N LYS A 292 -4.64 7.25 25.21
CA LYS A 292 -4.69 6.78 26.61
C LYS A 292 -5.25 5.37 26.76
N SER A 293 -5.95 4.84 25.76
CA SER A 293 -6.51 3.49 25.78
C SER A 293 -5.45 2.39 25.53
N VAL A 294 -4.26 2.77 25.03
CA VAL A 294 -3.13 1.88 24.78
C VAL A 294 -1.98 2.14 25.73
N ASP A 295 -1.21 1.11 26.04
CA ASP A 295 -0.04 1.20 26.92
C ASP A 295 1.24 1.01 26.09
N GLU A 296 2.11 2.02 26.04
CA GLU A 296 3.36 1.92 25.26
C GLU A 296 4.30 0.83 25.77
N THR A 297 4.20 0.42 27.03
CA THR A 297 4.97 -0.73 27.53
C THR A 297 4.51 -2.04 26.90
N LYS A 298 3.28 -2.09 26.37
CA LYS A 298 2.73 -3.23 25.63
C LYS A 298 2.98 -3.15 24.14
N SER A 299 3.54 -2.05 23.62
CA SER A 299 3.86 -1.89 22.20
C SER A 299 4.92 -2.90 21.73
N MET A 300 5.07 -3.02 20.42
CA MET A 300 6.15 -3.82 19.83
C MET A 300 7.52 -3.22 20.18
N GLU A 301 8.55 -4.07 20.25
CA GLU A 301 9.92 -3.56 20.38
C GLU A 301 10.35 -2.87 19.08
N GLY A 302 10.73 -1.59 19.20
CA GLY A 302 11.26 -0.80 18.10
C GLY A 302 12.67 -1.25 17.69
N LEU A 303 12.99 -1.14 16.40
CA LEU A 303 14.32 -1.39 15.85
C LEU A 303 14.91 -0.07 15.34
N ASP A 304 16.15 0.25 15.72
CA ASP A 304 16.86 1.41 15.18
C ASP A 304 17.37 1.11 13.77
N GLU A 305 16.82 1.84 12.80
CA GLU A 305 17.11 1.70 11.39
C GLU A 305 18.55 2.02 11.02
N ASN A 306 19.25 2.84 11.80
CA ASN A 306 20.65 3.19 11.54
C ASN A 306 21.59 2.02 11.83
N THR A 307 21.15 1.06 12.63
CA THR A 307 21.92 -0.14 12.98
C THR A 307 21.60 -1.33 12.08
N MET A 308 20.60 -1.21 11.20
CA MET A 308 20.18 -2.30 10.33
C MET A 308 21.08 -2.42 9.09
N VAL A 309 21.63 -3.62 8.92
CA VAL A 309 22.40 -3.99 7.71
C VAL A 309 21.50 -4.18 6.49
N PHE A 310 20.25 -4.56 6.71
CA PHE A 310 19.31 -4.92 5.65
C PHE A 310 18.01 -4.11 5.77
N LYS A 311 17.67 -3.34 4.73
CA LYS A 311 16.46 -2.52 4.65
C LYS A 311 15.48 -3.08 3.63
N MET A 312 14.25 -3.38 4.06
CA MET A 312 13.22 -3.96 3.19
C MET A 312 12.75 -2.97 2.14
N GLN A 313 12.77 -1.67 2.45
CA GLN A 313 12.34 -0.62 1.51
C GLN A 313 13.21 -0.53 0.24
N GLU A 314 14.44 -1.04 0.31
CA GLU A 314 15.41 -1.03 -0.78
C GLU A 314 15.30 -2.25 -1.69
N ARG A 315 14.40 -3.20 -1.39
CA ARG A 315 14.17 -4.37 -2.24
C ARG A 315 13.38 -4.04 -3.50
N GLY A 316 13.67 -4.81 -4.54
CA GLY A 316 13.05 -4.73 -5.85
C GLY A 316 13.77 -3.76 -6.80
N PRO A 317 13.52 -3.89 -8.11
CA PRO A 317 13.99 -2.91 -9.09
C PRO A 317 13.34 -1.54 -8.82
N ASN A 318 14.05 -0.46 -9.15
CA ASN A 318 13.50 0.89 -9.10
C ASN A 318 12.41 1.07 -10.17
#